data_AF-A0A537HWU4-F1
#
_entry.id   AF-A0A537HWU4-F1
#
_cell.length_a   1.000
_cell.length_b   1.000
_cell.length_c   1.000
_cell.angle_alpha   90.00
_cell.angle_beta   90.00
_cell.angle_gamma   90.00
#
_symmetry.space_group_name_H-M   'P 1'
#
loop_
_entity.id
_entity.type
_entity.pdbx_description
1 polymer ?
#
loop_
_entity_poly.entity_id
_entity_poly.type
_entity_poly.pdbx_seq_one_letter_code
_entity_poly.pdbx_strand_id
1 'polypeptide(L)'
;MRNLLLTFLILTAFVNARSQSGVLKVKQFGYVCHQQTADDILGMDGISDEVIFFNYSFVSTGNNTLAPARGGGGNFIYGEKATLMKDWNIRKKTGTASINGGIKTGDREYFDFISYVIDQVIGPDDVVCIAPSIWEYDNTTEYTRPSIEFINKTKATLGSIFFQQQVRSQLAGLNYNGIDNYNFLIPGRYIDLDNQYANVFKPFPGLQHTRPIGMMPNNEFSSQVMVLNSRLAALLANKDFGYGQGIVPILYNDVTLGNTVNHGVYSILLKVEFTADATRPAPPPPPPPTQPTTTQLPVTNKNDFSIIKTTTTAQATVAGTWVGTWGNGNDNSPNFYSFRLNADGTMQLIDAKGNITASGNYSFTKNQLTGSYTYTNADTYSFAATIDVSNIMNGSWGQGSNSTNGGKWTMRKK
;
A
#
# COMPACT_ATOMS: atom_id res chain seq x y z
N MET A 1 -11.68 -23.46 56.72
CA MET A 1 -10.95 -23.40 55.43
C MET A 1 -11.82 -22.66 54.43
N ARG A 2 -11.64 -21.35 54.29
CA ARG A 2 -12.35 -20.48 53.35
C ARG A 2 -11.36 -20.15 52.23
N ASN A 3 -11.54 -20.76 51.06
CA ASN A 3 -10.74 -20.46 49.88
C ASN A 3 -11.19 -19.10 49.34
N LEU A 4 -10.37 -18.07 49.62
CA LEU A 4 -10.47 -16.76 49.02
C LEU A 4 -9.95 -16.87 47.58
N LEU A 5 -10.87 -17.04 46.63
CA LEU A 5 -10.58 -17.04 45.20
C LEU A 5 -10.22 -15.60 44.81
N LEU A 6 -8.93 -15.30 44.78
CA LEU A 6 -8.39 -14.02 44.34
C LEU A 6 -8.48 -13.98 42.81
N THR A 7 -9.60 -13.50 42.28
CA THR A 7 -9.76 -13.21 40.86
C THR A 7 -8.82 -12.06 40.50
N PHE A 8 -7.63 -12.38 40.00
CA PHE A 8 -6.77 -11.41 39.32
C PHE A 8 -7.49 -10.96 38.06
N LEU A 9 -8.24 -9.85 38.18
CA LEU A 9 -8.73 -9.11 37.03
C LEU A 9 -7.49 -8.52 36.36
N ILE A 10 -6.91 -9.24 35.39
CA ILE A 10 -5.96 -8.67 34.45
C ILE A 10 -6.79 -7.67 33.64
N LEU A 11 -6.85 -6.43 34.13
CA LEU A 11 -7.27 -5.29 33.36
C LEU A 11 -6.19 -5.16 32.26
N THR A 12 -6.37 -5.89 31.16
CA THR A 12 -5.72 -5.52 29.90
C THR A 12 -6.26 -4.15 29.58
N ALA A 13 -5.55 -3.13 30.07
CA ALA A 13 -5.72 -1.77 29.63
C ALA A 13 -5.45 -1.83 28.13
N PHE A 14 -6.52 -1.90 27.35
CA PHE A 14 -6.48 -1.51 25.96
C PHE A 14 -6.12 -0.02 26.00
N VAL A 15 -4.82 0.25 26.03
CA VAL A 15 -4.30 1.58 25.79
C VAL A 15 -4.68 1.85 24.35
N ASN A 16 -5.84 2.48 24.15
CA ASN A 16 -6.15 3.16 22.93
C ASN A 16 -5.00 4.15 22.76
N ALA A 17 -4.00 3.79 21.94
CA ALA A 17 -2.84 4.63 21.67
C ALA A 17 -3.41 5.95 21.14
N ARG A 18 -3.48 6.96 22.01
CA ARG A 18 -3.89 8.30 21.61
C ARG A 18 -2.73 8.90 20.83
N SER A 19 -3.06 9.80 19.91
CA SER A 19 -2.02 10.58 19.24
C SER A 19 -1.26 11.39 20.31
N GLN A 20 0.05 11.24 20.39
CA GLN A 20 0.92 11.93 21.35
C GLN A 20 2.25 12.29 20.69
N SER A 21 2.97 13.25 21.26
CA SER A 21 4.31 13.55 20.75
C SER A 21 5.29 12.43 21.11
N GLY A 22 6.33 12.23 20.32
CA GLY A 22 7.38 11.27 20.64
C GLY A 22 8.50 11.23 19.61
N VAL A 23 9.54 10.47 19.90
CA VAL A 23 10.65 10.22 18.97
C VAL A 23 10.29 9.04 18.09
N LEU A 24 10.20 9.27 16.78
CA LEU A 24 10.07 8.23 15.77
C LEU A 24 11.44 7.91 15.18
N LYS A 25 11.80 6.63 15.19
CA LYS A 25 12.93 6.09 14.44
C LYS A 25 12.42 5.06 13.44
N VAL A 26 12.81 5.22 12.17
CA VAL A 26 12.60 4.21 11.13
C VAL A 26 13.94 3.86 10.52
N LYS A 27 14.28 2.57 10.51
CA LYS A 27 15.55 2.06 10.00
C LYS A 27 15.30 1.08 8.87
N GLN A 28 16.17 1.09 7.85
CA GLN A 28 16.28 -0.03 6.91
C GLN A 28 16.87 -1.22 7.69
N PHE A 29 16.08 -2.25 7.93
CA PHE A 29 16.44 -3.37 8.78
C PHE A 29 16.98 -4.58 8.00
N GLY A 30 16.56 -4.75 6.75
CA GLY A 30 16.99 -5.87 5.94
C GLY A 30 16.06 -6.14 4.76
N TYR A 31 16.10 -7.36 4.25
CA TYR A 31 15.22 -7.81 3.18
C TYR A 31 14.96 -9.32 3.22
N VAL A 32 13.95 -9.74 2.46
CA VAL A 32 13.66 -11.14 2.15
C VAL A 32 13.58 -11.31 0.65
N CYS A 33 14.37 -12.21 0.09
CA CYS A 33 14.25 -12.66 -1.29
C CYS A 33 13.26 -13.82 -1.34
N HIS A 34 12.03 -13.56 -1.79
CA HIS A 34 11.04 -14.64 -2.01
C HIS A 34 11.22 -15.29 -3.37
N GLN A 35 11.73 -14.50 -4.33
CA GLN A 35 12.11 -14.95 -5.65
C GLN A 35 13.13 -13.95 -6.20
N GLN A 36 14.32 -14.43 -6.53
CA GLN A 36 15.37 -13.61 -7.16
C GLN A 36 14.95 -13.19 -8.57
N THR A 37 15.51 -12.10 -9.07
CA THR A 37 15.36 -11.69 -10.47
C THR A 37 16.13 -12.61 -11.43
N ALA A 38 16.00 -12.36 -12.72
CA ALA A 38 16.75 -13.08 -13.73
C ALA A 38 18.13 -12.45 -13.89
N ASP A 39 19.10 -13.05 -13.21
CA ASP A 39 20.51 -12.67 -13.26
C ASP A 39 21.09 -12.67 -14.69
N ASP A 40 22.18 -11.94 -14.90
CA ASP A 40 22.89 -11.97 -16.16
C ASP A 40 23.46 -13.35 -16.43
N ILE A 41 23.31 -13.85 -17.67
CA ILE A 41 23.66 -15.25 -18.01
C ILE A 41 25.16 -15.53 -17.82
N LEU A 42 25.98 -14.49 -17.70
CA LEU A 42 27.42 -14.58 -17.55
C LEU A 42 27.90 -14.31 -16.10
N GLY A 43 27.02 -13.90 -15.17
CA GLY A 43 27.37 -13.55 -13.79
C GLY A 43 28.47 -12.48 -13.72
N MET A 44 28.44 -11.52 -14.65
CA MET A 44 29.51 -10.54 -14.83
C MET A 44 29.55 -9.49 -13.72
N ASP A 45 28.43 -9.23 -13.06
CA ASP A 45 28.34 -8.37 -11.89
C ASP A 45 28.33 -9.13 -10.56
N GLY A 46 28.07 -10.43 -10.59
CA GLY A 46 28.37 -11.37 -9.52
C GLY A 46 27.66 -12.70 -9.69
N ILE A 47 27.82 -13.58 -8.71
CA ILE A 47 27.06 -14.84 -8.65
C ILE A 47 25.68 -14.53 -8.08
N SER A 48 24.63 -14.72 -8.90
CA SER A 48 23.23 -14.52 -8.52
C SER A 48 22.89 -13.03 -8.29
N ASP A 49 21.64 -12.78 -7.96
CA ASP A 49 21.05 -11.44 -7.88
C ASP A 49 21.74 -10.51 -6.85
N GLU A 50 21.67 -9.22 -7.15
CA GLU A 50 22.22 -8.10 -6.41
C GLU A 50 21.22 -6.96 -6.36
N VAL A 51 21.11 -6.33 -5.19
CA VAL A 51 20.11 -5.31 -4.97
C VAL A 51 20.66 -4.02 -4.39
N ILE A 52 20.03 -2.91 -4.74
CA ILE A 52 20.23 -1.60 -4.11
C ILE A 52 18.91 -1.08 -3.53
N PHE A 53 18.98 -0.27 -2.47
CA PHE A 53 17.81 0.27 -1.80
C PHE A 53 17.79 1.80 -1.89
N PHE A 54 16.64 2.36 -2.24
CA PHE A 54 16.41 3.79 -2.16
C PHE A 54 15.33 4.06 -1.12
N ASN A 55 15.62 4.93 -0.17
CA ASN A 55 14.67 5.33 0.87
C ASN A 55 14.50 6.84 0.81
N TYR A 56 13.34 7.29 0.34
CA TYR A 56 12.94 8.70 0.38
C TYR A 56 11.91 8.95 1.46
N SER A 57 11.93 10.13 2.07
CA SER A 57 10.98 10.45 3.12
C SER A 57 10.68 11.94 3.24
N PHE A 58 9.63 12.29 3.97
CA PHE A 58 9.44 13.63 4.53
C PHE A 58 8.75 13.53 5.89
N VAL A 59 8.88 14.60 6.70
CA VAL A 59 8.12 14.79 7.94
C VAL A 59 7.50 16.19 7.88
N SER A 60 6.17 16.26 7.73
CA SER A 60 5.39 17.49 7.58
C SER A 60 4.68 17.84 8.89
N THR A 61 5.11 18.95 9.48
CA THR A 61 4.59 19.46 10.76
C THR A 61 3.40 20.38 10.53
N GLY A 62 2.19 19.81 10.59
CA GLY A 62 0.93 20.55 10.46
C GLY A 62 0.45 20.84 9.02
N ASN A 63 -0.79 21.33 8.94
CA ASN A 63 -1.46 21.61 7.66
C ASN A 63 -0.78 22.75 6.90
N ASN A 64 -0.63 22.58 5.59
CA ASN A 64 -0.05 23.58 4.68
C ASN A 64 1.43 23.90 4.94
N THR A 65 2.12 23.13 5.78
CA THR A 65 3.56 23.22 5.97
C THR A 65 4.25 22.33 4.94
N LEU A 66 5.05 22.94 4.07
CA LEU A 66 5.89 22.21 3.14
C LEU A 66 7.11 21.67 3.87
N ALA A 67 7.26 20.34 3.88
CA ALA A 67 8.47 19.68 4.33
C ALA A 67 9.43 19.43 3.14
N PRO A 68 10.75 19.57 3.33
CA PRO A 68 11.69 19.10 2.32
C PRO A 68 11.67 17.57 2.23
N ALA A 69 11.72 17.04 1.01
CA ALA A 69 12.03 15.64 0.80
C ALA A 69 13.46 15.33 1.28
N ARG A 70 13.62 14.21 1.95
CA ARG A 70 14.88 13.68 2.50
C ARG A 70 15.18 12.32 1.91
N GLY A 71 16.41 11.87 2.11
CA GLY A 71 16.89 10.59 1.59
C GLY A 71 17.63 10.72 0.26
N GLY A 72 18.02 9.57 -0.29
CA GLY A 72 18.90 9.51 -1.44
C GLY A 72 19.31 8.10 -1.82
N GLY A 73 20.21 8.04 -2.81
CA GLY A 73 20.65 6.85 -3.55
C GLY A 73 21.15 5.68 -2.71
N GLY A 74 21.02 4.46 -3.25
CA GLY A 74 21.55 3.23 -2.67
C GLY A 74 23.04 3.31 -2.40
N ASN A 75 23.38 3.53 -1.12
CA ASN A 75 24.76 3.69 -0.68
C ASN A 75 25.58 2.40 -0.80
N PHE A 76 24.89 1.25 -0.86
CA PHE A 76 25.51 -0.05 -0.97
C PHE A 76 24.77 -0.94 -1.96
N ILE A 77 25.54 -1.74 -2.67
CA ILE A 77 25.06 -2.90 -3.45
C ILE A 77 25.13 -4.11 -2.52
N TYR A 78 24.02 -4.80 -2.34
CA TYR A 78 23.91 -5.99 -1.51
C TYR A 78 23.88 -7.21 -2.42
N GLY A 79 24.84 -8.12 -2.23
CA GLY A 79 24.94 -9.32 -3.04
C GLY A 79 26.32 -9.94 -2.90
N GLU A 80 26.90 -10.44 -4.00
CA GLU A 80 28.25 -10.95 -3.95
C GLU A 80 29.26 -9.81 -3.70
N LYS A 81 30.26 -10.10 -2.86
CA LYS A 81 31.39 -9.22 -2.62
C LYS A 81 32.69 -9.98 -2.87
N ALA A 82 33.24 -9.82 -4.08
CA ALA A 82 34.52 -10.39 -4.50
C ALA A 82 35.53 -9.30 -4.89
N THR A 83 36.80 -9.48 -4.53
CA THR A 83 37.85 -8.44 -4.64
C THR A 83 38.14 -7.97 -6.06
N LEU A 84 37.75 -8.75 -7.07
CA LEU A 84 37.94 -8.42 -8.49
C LEU A 84 36.77 -7.60 -9.08
N MET A 85 35.71 -7.36 -8.31
CA MET A 85 34.57 -6.55 -8.74
C MET A 85 34.91 -5.06 -8.75
N LYS A 86 34.52 -4.36 -9.81
CA LYS A 86 34.72 -2.92 -9.98
C LYS A 86 34.16 -2.09 -8.81
N ASP A 87 33.02 -2.53 -8.27
CA ASP A 87 32.27 -1.81 -7.23
C ASP A 87 32.50 -2.39 -5.83
N TRP A 88 33.59 -3.13 -5.63
CA TRP A 88 33.94 -3.80 -4.38
C TRP A 88 33.80 -2.93 -3.11
N ASN A 89 34.19 -1.65 -3.20
CA ASN A 89 34.21 -0.73 -2.05
C ASN A 89 32.80 -0.34 -1.57
N ILE A 90 31.80 -0.41 -2.47
CA ILE A 90 30.40 -0.09 -2.17
C ILE A 90 29.54 -1.36 -2.06
N ARG A 91 30.12 -2.55 -2.22
CA ARG A 91 29.42 -3.83 -2.03
C ARG A 91 29.39 -4.24 -0.55
N LYS A 92 28.26 -4.83 -0.17
CA LYS A 92 28.03 -5.51 1.10
C LYS A 92 27.74 -6.98 0.78
N LYS A 93 28.55 -7.87 1.35
CA LYS A 93 28.34 -9.31 1.23
C LYS A 93 27.00 -9.66 1.86
N THR A 94 26.07 -10.15 1.07
CA THR A 94 24.78 -10.67 1.53
C THR A 94 24.35 -11.87 0.72
N GLY A 95 23.40 -12.64 1.24
CA GLY A 95 22.86 -13.82 0.56
C GLY A 95 23.79 -15.03 0.64
N THR A 96 23.28 -16.17 0.16
CA THR A 96 23.90 -17.49 0.36
C THR A 96 24.14 -18.26 -0.95
N ALA A 97 24.17 -17.59 -2.09
CA ALA A 97 24.44 -18.23 -3.38
C ALA A 97 25.89 -18.72 -3.50
N SER A 98 26.87 -18.00 -2.96
CA SER A 98 28.30 -18.32 -3.00
C SER A 98 29.00 -18.08 -1.65
N ILE A 99 30.27 -18.51 -1.53
CA ILE A 99 31.10 -18.20 -0.36
C ILE A 99 31.35 -16.70 -0.19
N ASN A 100 31.22 -15.90 -1.26
CA ASN A 100 31.42 -14.45 -1.26
C ASN A 100 30.09 -13.67 -1.19
N GLY A 101 28.94 -14.36 -1.06
CA GLY A 101 27.61 -13.76 -1.07
C GLY A 101 26.83 -14.13 -2.33
N GLY A 102 25.90 -13.29 -2.73
CA GLY A 102 25.00 -13.49 -3.87
C GLY A 102 23.61 -13.91 -3.40
N ILE A 103 22.57 -13.25 -3.89
CA ILE A 103 21.21 -13.40 -3.36
C ILE A 103 20.49 -14.49 -4.12
N LYS A 104 19.92 -15.46 -3.40
CA LYS A 104 19.03 -16.47 -3.97
C LYS A 104 17.69 -16.51 -3.25
N THR A 105 16.73 -17.14 -3.93
CA THR A 105 15.38 -17.41 -3.43
C THR A 105 15.43 -18.08 -2.07
N GLY A 106 14.73 -17.48 -1.10
CA GLY A 106 14.68 -17.91 0.29
C GLY A 106 15.65 -17.17 1.22
N ASP A 107 16.60 -16.40 0.69
CA ASP A 107 17.53 -15.63 1.51
C ASP A 107 16.81 -14.57 2.34
N ARG A 108 17.28 -14.42 3.58
CA ARG A 108 16.82 -13.41 4.54
C ARG A 108 18.04 -12.73 5.11
N GLU A 109 18.14 -11.44 4.89
CA GLU A 109 19.28 -10.65 5.33
C GLU A 109 18.81 -9.60 6.33
N TYR A 110 19.55 -9.45 7.42
CA TYR A 110 19.34 -8.42 8.43
C TYR A 110 20.60 -7.57 8.53
N PHE A 111 20.45 -6.27 8.43
CA PHE A 111 21.57 -5.34 8.40
C PHE A 111 22.09 -5.10 9.82
N ASP A 112 23.40 -5.26 10.00
CA ASP A 112 24.12 -5.04 11.25
C ASP A 112 24.49 -3.56 11.48
N PHE A 113 24.34 -2.71 10.45
CA PHE A 113 24.63 -1.29 10.51
C PHE A 113 23.35 -0.45 10.67
N ILE A 114 23.52 0.71 11.27
CA ILE A 114 22.42 1.64 11.51
C ILE A 114 22.19 2.47 10.24
N SER A 115 21.08 2.21 9.54
CA SER A 115 20.62 3.02 8.41
C SER A 115 19.29 3.68 8.74
N TYR A 116 19.35 4.87 9.33
CA TYR A 116 18.15 5.65 9.65
C TYR A 116 17.54 6.27 8.39
N VAL A 117 16.26 5.97 8.17
CA VAL A 117 15.39 6.68 7.22
C VAL A 117 14.74 7.89 7.88
N ILE A 118 14.36 7.74 9.15
CA ILE A 118 13.81 8.78 10.02
C ILE A 118 14.42 8.63 11.42
N ASP A 119 14.84 9.73 12.03
CA ASP A 119 15.17 9.84 13.46
C ASP A 119 14.81 11.26 13.93
N GLN A 120 13.54 11.47 14.30
CA GLN A 120 13.00 12.80 14.60
C GLN A 120 11.90 12.75 15.65
N VAL A 121 11.72 13.86 16.37
CA VAL A 121 10.52 14.11 17.17
C VAL A 121 9.36 14.39 16.22
N ILE A 122 8.23 13.72 16.44
CA ILE A 122 6.97 13.97 15.75
C ILE A 122 5.87 14.30 16.75
N GLY A 123 5.01 15.25 16.41
CA GLY A 123 3.82 15.63 17.15
C GLY A 123 2.58 14.81 16.77
N PRO A 124 1.44 15.06 17.45
CA PRO A 124 0.17 14.37 17.19
C PRO A 124 -0.40 14.58 15.79
N ASP A 125 -0.11 15.73 15.17
CA ASP A 125 -0.64 16.16 13.87
C ASP A 125 0.39 16.07 12.73
N ASP A 126 1.59 15.58 13.06
CA ASP A 126 2.67 15.41 12.11
C ASP A 126 2.40 14.20 11.22
N VAL A 127 2.77 14.37 9.95
CA VAL A 127 2.62 13.35 8.93
C VAL A 127 4.00 12.96 8.42
N VAL A 128 4.27 11.67 8.42
CA VAL A 128 5.50 11.08 7.92
C VAL A 128 5.15 10.23 6.71
N CYS A 129 5.92 10.37 5.65
CA CYS A 129 5.85 9.50 4.48
C CYS A 129 7.22 8.93 4.21
N ILE A 130 7.27 7.64 3.87
CA ILE A 130 8.47 6.94 3.43
C ILE A 130 8.12 6.26 2.12
N ALA A 131 8.90 6.49 1.07
CA ALA A 131 8.81 5.84 -0.23
C ALA A 131 10.05 4.96 -0.44
N PRO A 132 10.05 3.73 0.11
CA PRO A 132 11.16 2.81 -0.03
C PRO A 132 11.05 2.08 -1.38
N SER A 133 12.17 1.79 -2.02
CA SER A 133 12.21 0.92 -3.20
C SER A 133 13.47 0.05 -3.16
N ILE A 134 13.35 -1.15 -3.71
CA ILE A 134 14.43 -2.11 -3.89
C ILE A 134 14.59 -2.32 -5.39
N TRP A 135 15.83 -2.39 -5.84
CA TRP A 135 16.18 -2.44 -7.25
C TRP A 135 17.14 -3.58 -7.47
N GLU A 136 16.95 -4.31 -8.56
CA GLU A 136 17.99 -5.14 -9.16
C GLU A 136 19.14 -4.22 -9.56
N TYR A 137 20.37 -4.67 -9.34
CA TYR A 137 21.58 -3.98 -9.75
C TYR A 137 22.25 -4.78 -10.85
N ASP A 138 22.46 -4.15 -12.01
CA ASP A 138 23.22 -4.73 -13.11
C ASP A 138 24.46 -3.85 -13.42
N ASN A 139 25.66 -4.43 -13.55
CA ASN A 139 26.90 -3.66 -13.84
C ASN A 139 27.20 -3.51 -15.34
N THR A 140 26.27 -3.88 -16.22
CA THR A 140 26.45 -3.59 -17.66
C THR A 140 26.56 -2.08 -17.85
N THR A 141 27.15 -1.61 -18.96
CA THR A 141 27.35 -0.18 -19.27
C THR A 141 26.03 0.57 -19.28
N GLU A 142 25.58 0.91 -18.09
CA GLU A 142 24.23 1.31 -17.84
C GLU A 142 24.04 2.70 -18.37
N TYR A 143 22.94 2.88 -19.09
CA TYR A 143 22.43 4.21 -19.32
C TYR A 143 21.98 4.73 -17.96
N THR A 144 22.81 5.54 -17.29
CA THR A 144 22.58 6.12 -15.95
C THR A 144 21.29 6.94 -15.80
N ARG A 145 20.44 7.01 -16.83
CA ARG A 145 19.27 7.90 -16.88
C ARG A 145 18.07 7.46 -16.03
N PRO A 146 17.60 6.19 -16.01
CA PRO A 146 16.34 5.86 -15.35
C PRO A 146 16.40 6.01 -13.83
N SER A 147 17.49 5.56 -13.21
CA SER A 147 17.70 5.71 -11.77
C SER A 147 17.83 7.19 -11.39
N ILE A 148 18.62 8.00 -12.11
CA ILE A 148 18.72 9.45 -11.87
C ILE A 148 17.37 10.15 -12.05
N GLU A 149 16.63 9.83 -13.10
CA GLU A 149 15.31 10.40 -13.37
C GLU A 149 14.30 10.02 -12.27
N PHE A 150 14.29 8.76 -11.84
CA PHE A 150 13.51 8.30 -10.69
C PHE A 150 13.85 9.06 -9.41
N ILE A 151 15.14 9.21 -9.10
CA ILE A 151 15.62 9.95 -7.93
C ILE A 151 15.10 11.40 -7.95
N ASN A 152 15.25 12.07 -9.08
CA ASN A 152 14.84 13.47 -9.24
C ASN A 152 13.33 13.64 -9.14
N LYS A 153 12.56 12.79 -9.83
CA LYS A 153 11.08 12.79 -9.77
C LYS A 153 10.60 12.51 -8.36
N THR A 154 11.14 11.50 -7.69
CA THR A 154 10.74 11.17 -6.31
C THR A 154 10.98 12.34 -5.36
N LYS A 155 12.16 12.97 -5.41
CA LYS A 155 12.45 14.15 -4.57
C LYS A 155 11.52 15.32 -4.87
N ALA A 156 11.27 15.60 -6.15
CA ALA A 156 10.38 16.68 -6.56
C ALA A 156 8.94 16.44 -6.09
N THR A 157 8.42 15.22 -6.26
CA THR A 157 7.06 14.84 -5.85
C THR A 157 6.89 14.88 -4.34
N LEU A 158 7.79 14.24 -3.58
CA LEU A 158 7.72 14.24 -2.11
C LEU A 158 7.92 15.65 -1.52
N GLY A 159 8.68 16.51 -2.21
CA GLY A 159 8.89 17.91 -1.85
C GLY A 159 7.76 18.84 -2.31
N SER A 160 6.67 18.32 -2.86
CA SER A 160 5.52 19.14 -3.29
C SER A 160 4.44 19.20 -2.21
N ILE A 161 3.84 20.38 -2.04
CA ILE A 161 2.75 20.54 -1.06
C ILE A 161 1.53 19.71 -1.43
N PHE A 162 1.23 19.54 -2.72
CA PHE A 162 0.09 18.76 -3.20
C PHE A 162 0.19 17.30 -2.78
N PHE A 163 1.36 16.67 -2.98
CA PHE A 163 1.59 15.30 -2.55
C PHE A 163 1.48 15.15 -1.03
N GLN A 164 2.08 16.06 -0.26
CA GLN A 164 2.02 16.01 1.21
C GLN A 164 0.58 16.14 1.74
N GLN A 165 -0.28 16.93 1.06
CA GLN A 165 -1.69 17.03 1.39
C GLN A 165 -2.48 15.77 1.05
N GLN A 166 -2.16 15.09 -0.04
CA GLN A 166 -2.77 13.79 -0.36
C GLN A 166 -2.43 12.76 0.73
N VAL A 167 -1.17 12.66 1.14
CA VAL A 167 -0.75 11.77 2.23
C VAL A 167 -1.49 12.10 3.54
N ARG A 168 -1.63 13.38 3.86
CA ARG A 168 -2.40 13.83 5.03
C ARG A 168 -3.88 13.43 4.95
N SER A 169 -4.50 13.61 3.79
CA SER A 169 -5.89 13.22 3.55
C SER A 169 -6.09 11.71 3.72
N GLN A 170 -5.12 10.89 3.28
CA GLN A 170 -5.17 9.45 3.48
C GLN A 170 -5.15 9.11 4.98
N LEU A 171 -4.22 9.69 5.75
CA LEU A 171 -4.12 9.45 7.20
C LEU A 171 -5.36 9.92 7.99
N ALA A 172 -5.99 11.01 7.56
CA ALA A 172 -7.22 11.52 8.20
C ALA A 172 -8.40 10.56 8.05
N GLY A 173 -8.44 9.76 6.97
CA GLY A 173 -9.48 8.77 6.70
C GLY A 173 -9.25 7.40 7.35
N LEU A 174 -8.12 7.18 8.02
CA LEU A 174 -7.78 5.85 8.52
C LEU A 174 -8.61 5.41 9.72
N ASN A 175 -9.06 4.16 9.67
CA ASN A 175 -9.66 3.47 10.80
C ASN A 175 -8.58 2.76 11.63
N TYR A 176 -8.37 3.21 12.85
CA TYR A 176 -7.35 2.68 13.76
C TYR A 176 -7.78 1.42 14.54
N ASN A 177 -9.05 1.03 14.46
CA ASN A 177 -9.58 -0.09 15.25
C ASN A 177 -9.28 -1.48 14.66
N GLY A 178 -8.54 -1.52 13.54
CA GLY A 178 -8.16 -2.76 12.86
C GLY A 178 -6.96 -2.55 11.94
N ILE A 179 -5.82 -2.12 12.49
CA ILE A 179 -4.59 -1.97 11.70
C ILE A 179 -4.13 -3.35 11.23
N ASP A 180 -4.50 -3.70 10.00
CA ASP A 180 -3.90 -4.75 9.21
C ASP A 180 -2.75 -4.19 8.32
N ASN A 181 -2.20 -5.01 7.43
CA ASN A 181 -1.08 -4.63 6.57
C ASN A 181 -1.45 -3.56 5.53
N TYR A 182 -2.74 -3.20 5.37
CA TYR A 182 -3.22 -2.35 4.29
C TYR A 182 -3.45 -0.89 4.71
N ASN A 183 -3.51 -0.60 6.01
CA ASN A 183 -3.89 0.74 6.48
C ASN A 183 -2.75 1.76 6.48
N PHE A 184 -1.49 1.34 6.50
CA PHE A 184 -0.32 2.24 6.54
C PHE A 184 0.57 2.12 5.30
N LEU A 185 0.37 1.10 4.46
CA LEU A 185 1.02 0.96 3.16
C LEU A 185 0.02 1.34 2.06
N ILE A 186 0.36 2.38 1.31
CA ILE A 186 -0.47 2.91 0.25
C ILE A 186 0.25 2.69 -1.08
N PRO A 187 -0.38 2.00 -2.06
CA PRO A 187 0.11 1.97 -3.43
C PRO A 187 0.27 3.38 -3.98
N GLY A 188 1.42 3.69 -4.60
CA GLY A 188 1.76 5.03 -5.05
C GLY A 188 0.72 5.65 -5.99
N ARG A 189 0.09 4.85 -6.85
CA ARG A 189 -1.03 5.28 -7.72
C ARG A 189 -2.21 5.93 -6.99
N TYR A 190 -2.46 5.64 -5.71
CA TYR A 190 -3.56 6.26 -4.96
C TYR A 190 -3.22 7.66 -4.42
N ILE A 191 -1.95 8.04 -4.50
CA ILE A 191 -1.43 9.37 -4.13
C ILE A 191 -0.58 9.96 -5.26
N ASP A 192 -0.90 9.59 -6.50
CA ASP A 192 -0.30 10.12 -7.73
C ASP A 192 1.21 9.87 -7.91
N LEU A 193 1.88 9.11 -7.03
CA LEU A 193 3.34 8.88 -7.11
C LEU A 193 3.73 8.08 -8.36
N ASP A 194 2.99 7.02 -8.68
CA ASP A 194 3.28 6.16 -9.83
C ASP A 194 3.19 6.94 -11.15
N ASN A 195 2.26 7.89 -11.27
CA ASN A 195 2.12 8.73 -12.46
C ASN A 195 3.34 9.63 -12.70
N GLN A 196 4.07 9.98 -11.64
CA GLN A 196 5.29 10.78 -11.76
C GLN A 196 6.40 9.99 -12.44
N TYR A 197 6.38 8.66 -12.30
CA TYR A 197 7.32 7.73 -12.93
C TYR A 197 6.91 7.27 -14.33
N ALA A 198 5.78 7.77 -14.85
CA ALA A 198 5.28 7.38 -16.16
C ALA A 198 6.36 7.50 -17.24
N ASN A 199 6.58 6.41 -17.97
CA ASN A 199 7.57 6.28 -19.04
C ASN A 199 9.06 6.33 -18.62
N VAL A 200 9.41 6.44 -17.33
CA VAL A 200 10.82 6.45 -16.90
C VAL A 200 11.52 5.15 -17.28
N PHE A 201 10.82 4.02 -17.18
CA PHE A 201 11.38 2.69 -17.39
C PHE A 201 10.93 2.02 -18.70
N LYS A 202 9.99 2.64 -19.44
CA LYS A 202 9.48 2.12 -20.73
C LYS A 202 10.51 1.92 -21.83
N PRO A 203 11.57 2.73 -21.96
CA PRO A 203 12.53 2.58 -23.06
C PRO A 203 13.39 1.30 -23.00
N PHE A 204 13.25 0.44 -21.98
CA PHE A 204 14.15 -0.67 -21.69
C PHE A 204 13.50 -2.07 -21.62
N PRO A 205 12.49 -2.41 -22.46
CA PRO A 205 11.81 -3.70 -22.36
C PRO A 205 12.78 -4.86 -22.62
N GLY A 206 12.86 -5.79 -21.66
CA GLY A 206 13.57 -7.07 -21.83
C GLY A 206 15.10 -6.98 -21.79
N LEU A 207 15.66 -5.84 -21.41
CA LEU A 207 17.10 -5.68 -21.19
C LEU A 207 17.45 -5.92 -19.71
N GLN A 208 18.63 -6.46 -19.44
CA GLN A 208 19.21 -6.60 -18.10
C GLN A 208 19.85 -5.26 -17.71
N HIS A 209 19.18 -4.53 -16.83
CA HIS A 209 19.54 -3.19 -16.36
C HIS A 209 18.97 -2.97 -14.96
N THR A 210 19.68 -2.14 -14.17
CA THR A 210 19.24 -1.64 -12.88
C THR A 210 17.85 -1.05 -13.02
N ARG A 211 16.91 -1.70 -12.35
CA ARG A 211 15.48 -1.39 -12.38
C ARG A 211 14.88 -1.64 -11.01
N PRO A 212 13.80 -0.95 -10.65
CA PRO A 212 13.10 -1.28 -9.42
C PRO A 212 12.46 -2.67 -9.55
N ILE A 213 12.36 -3.38 -8.43
CA ILE A 213 11.43 -4.51 -8.28
C ILE A 213 10.05 -3.92 -7.99
N GLY A 214 9.00 -4.46 -8.61
CA GLY A 214 7.64 -3.89 -8.63
C GLY A 214 7.23 -3.38 -10.01
N MET A 215 7.75 -3.98 -11.07
CA MET A 215 7.49 -3.59 -12.46
C MET A 215 6.24 -4.27 -13.00
N MET A 216 5.39 -3.49 -13.66
CA MET A 216 4.25 -3.98 -14.45
C MET A 216 4.73 -4.46 -15.84
N PRO A 217 3.95 -5.28 -16.56
CA PRO A 217 4.30 -5.79 -17.90
C PRO A 217 4.60 -4.71 -18.95
N ASN A 218 4.09 -3.50 -18.74
CA ASN A 218 4.31 -2.35 -19.59
C ASN A 218 5.54 -1.51 -19.18
N ASN A 219 6.43 -2.06 -18.34
CA ASN A 219 7.59 -1.40 -17.76
C ASN A 219 7.26 -0.09 -17.04
N GLU A 220 6.17 -0.08 -16.29
CA GLU A 220 5.86 0.99 -15.35
C GLU A 220 6.08 0.49 -13.93
N PHE A 221 6.62 1.34 -13.07
CA PHE A 221 6.91 0.99 -11.68
C PHE A 221 5.66 1.20 -10.80
N SER A 222 5.28 0.16 -10.06
CA SER A 222 4.22 0.18 -9.06
C SER A 222 4.83 0.41 -7.67
N SER A 223 4.94 1.67 -7.27
CA SER A 223 5.55 2.02 -5.98
C SER A 223 4.65 1.73 -4.79
N GLN A 224 5.25 1.62 -3.60
CA GLN A 224 4.56 1.58 -2.31
C GLN A 224 5.09 2.72 -1.44
N VAL A 225 4.20 3.33 -0.65
CA VAL A 225 4.60 4.26 0.40
C VAL A 225 4.10 3.81 1.76
N MET A 226 4.91 4.02 2.79
CA MET A 226 4.50 3.93 4.18
C MET A 226 4.13 5.32 4.68
N VAL A 227 2.91 5.48 5.17
CA VAL A 227 2.43 6.73 5.78
C VAL A 227 2.18 6.54 7.27
N LEU A 228 2.67 7.47 8.08
CA LEU A 228 2.61 7.38 9.53
C LEU A 228 2.18 8.73 10.13
N ASN A 229 1.48 8.64 11.26
CA ASN A 229 1.45 9.66 12.30
C ASN A 229 1.96 9.03 13.61
N SER A 230 2.02 9.79 14.70
CA SER A 230 2.52 9.28 15.97
C SER A 230 1.71 8.10 16.52
N ARG A 231 0.40 8.08 16.28
CA ARG A 231 -0.48 6.96 16.65
C ARG A 231 -0.12 5.68 15.89
N LEU A 232 0.02 5.74 14.56
CA LEU A 232 0.46 4.60 13.75
C LEU A 232 1.87 4.16 14.14
N ALA A 233 2.79 5.11 14.34
CA ALA A 233 4.15 4.82 14.77
C ALA A 233 4.17 4.01 16.08
N ALA A 234 3.41 4.44 17.09
CA ALA A 234 3.29 3.70 18.35
C ALA A 234 2.71 2.30 18.17
N LEU A 235 1.70 2.14 17.31
CA LEU A 235 1.06 0.86 17.05
C LEU A 235 1.98 -0.09 16.29
N LEU A 236 2.64 0.39 15.23
CA LEU A 236 3.57 -0.41 14.44
C LEU A 236 4.81 -0.79 15.25
N ALA A 237 5.36 0.11 16.07
CA ALA A 237 6.51 -0.18 16.91
C ALA A 237 6.31 -1.37 17.86
N ASN A 238 5.04 -1.67 18.22
CA ASN A 238 4.69 -2.77 19.10
C ASN A 238 4.16 -4.01 18.38
N LYS A 239 3.90 -3.94 17.08
CA LYS A 239 3.32 -5.04 16.30
C LYS A 239 4.40 -5.94 15.73
N ASP A 240 4.21 -7.25 15.79
CA ASP A 240 5.07 -8.23 15.11
C ASP A 240 4.37 -8.73 13.84
N PHE A 241 5.04 -8.64 12.70
CA PHE A 241 4.56 -9.11 11.40
C PHE A 241 5.19 -10.46 10.99
N GLY A 242 5.78 -11.19 11.94
CA GLY A 242 6.49 -12.46 11.73
C GLY A 242 8.00 -12.30 11.53
N TYR A 243 8.52 -11.07 11.67
CA TYR A 243 9.94 -10.73 11.51
C TYR A 243 10.54 -10.16 12.80
N GLY A 244 9.76 -10.08 13.86
CA GLY A 244 10.09 -9.44 15.12
C GLY A 244 9.28 -8.17 15.33
N GLN A 245 9.12 -7.79 16.61
CA GLN A 245 8.37 -6.61 17.02
C GLN A 245 8.85 -5.34 16.27
N GLY A 246 7.95 -4.52 15.75
CA GLY A 246 8.27 -3.29 15.06
C GLY A 246 8.86 -3.46 13.65
N ILE A 247 9.03 -4.68 13.14
CA ILE A 247 9.60 -4.92 11.82
C ILE A 247 8.47 -5.10 10.81
N VAL A 248 8.38 -4.14 9.90
CA VAL A 248 7.32 -4.01 8.92
C VAL A 248 7.83 -4.44 7.54
N PRO A 249 7.31 -5.52 6.95
CA PRO A 249 7.65 -5.92 5.60
C PRO A 249 6.88 -5.11 4.55
N ILE A 250 7.56 -4.69 3.49
CA ILE A 250 6.96 -4.04 2.31
C ILE A 250 7.26 -4.92 1.09
N LEU A 251 6.23 -5.55 0.55
CA LEU A 251 6.34 -6.50 -0.56
C LEU A 251 6.33 -5.79 -1.92
N TYR A 252 7.36 -6.07 -2.71
CA TYR A 252 7.43 -5.82 -4.14
C TYR A 252 7.38 -7.15 -4.88
N ASN A 253 6.45 -7.31 -5.82
CA ASN A 253 6.17 -8.60 -6.46
C ASN A 253 5.76 -8.41 -7.92
N ASP A 254 6.72 -8.56 -8.82
CA ASP A 254 6.55 -8.44 -10.26
C ASP A 254 5.49 -9.43 -10.79
N VAL A 255 5.48 -10.66 -10.28
CA VAL A 255 4.57 -11.74 -10.71
C VAL A 255 3.11 -11.37 -10.45
N THR A 256 2.79 -10.86 -9.26
CA THR A 256 1.42 -10.43 -8.92
C THR A 256 0.97 -9.18 -9.66
N LEU A 257 1.91 -8.45 -10.27
CA LEU A 257 1.63 -7.35 -11.19
C LEU A 257 1.48 -7.82 -12.63
N GLY A 258 1.67 -9.12 -12.89
CA GLY A 258 1.59 -9.75 -14.20
C GLY A 258 2.91 -9.75 -14.98
N ASN A 259 3.98 -9.18 -14.43
CA ASN A 259 5.28 -9.20 -15.09
C ASN A 259 6.00 -10.52 -14.80
N THR A 260 6.18 -11.33 -15.84
CA THR A 260 6.84 -12.64 -15.76
C THR A 260 8.19 -12.67 -16.48
N VAL A 261 8.68 -11.53 -16.99
CA VAL A 261 9.99 -11.41 -17.65
C VAL A 261 10.91 -10.63 -16.72
N ASN A 262 12.10 -11.16 -16.43
CA ASN A 262 13.05 -10.59 -15.46
C ASN A 262 12.31 -10.15 -14.19
N HIS A 263 11.73 -11.09 -13.45
CA HIS A 263 10.78 -10.77 -12.39
C HIS A 263 11.35 -11.13 -11.02
N GLY A 264 11.26 -10.19 -10.08
CA GLY A 264 11.66 -10.39 -8.69
C GLY A 264 10.48 -10.33 -7.73
N VAL A 265 10.62 -11.03 -6.60
CA VAL A 265 9.71 -10.92 -5.46
C VAL A 265 10.52 -10.71 -4.19
N TYR A 266 10.44 -9.50 -3.65
CA TYR A 266 11.24 -9.05 -2.52
C TYR A 266 10.40 -8.37 -1.46
N SER A 267 10.75 -8.57 -0.19
CA SER A 267 10.26 -7.72 0.89
C SER A 267 11.37 -6.84 1.45
N ILE A 268 11.15 -5.53 1.47
CA ILE A 268 11.98 -4.60 2.24
C ILE A 268 11.53 -4.68 3.70
N LEU A 269 12.46 -4.83 4.64
CA LEU A 269 12.15 -4.82 6.08
C LEU A 269 12.51 -3.46 6.67
N LEU A 270 11.50 -2.73 7.17
CA LEU A 270 11.71 -1.49 7.90
C LEU A 270 11.43 -1.69 9.39
N LYS A 271 12.36 -1.30 10.26
CA LYS A 271 12.15 -1.30 11.71
C LYS A 271 11.60 0.04 12.15
N VAL A 272 10.39 0.04 12.71
CA VAL A 272 9.74 1.19 13.34
C VAL A 272 9.95 1.11 14.85
N GLU A 273 10.46 2.17 15.44
CA GLU A 273 10.58 2.36 16.89
C GLU A 273 9.93 3.69 17.25
N PHE A 274 9.17 3.72 18.33
CA PHE A 274 8.53 4.94 18.79
C PHE A 274 8.61 5.05 20.31
N THR A 275 9.17 6.16 20.78
CA THR A 275 9.27 6.47 22.20
C THR A 275 8.43 7.70 22.49
N ALA A 276 7.33 7.50 23.24
CA ALA A 276 6.44 8.58 23.65
C ALA A 276 7.18 9.64 24.50
N ASP A 277 6.86 10.91 24.27
CA ASP A 277 7.29 11.99 25.15
C ASP A 277 6.36 12.07 26.36
N ALA A 278 6.82 11.56 27.51
CA ALA A 278 6.06 11.57 28.76
C ALA A 278 5.74 12.98 29.26
N THR A 279 6.46 14.01 28.81
CA THR A 279 6.27 15.40 29.24
C THR A 279 5.18 16.14 28.44
N ARG A 280 4.72 15.56 27.32
CA ARG A 280 3.68 16.13 26.46
C ARG A 280 2.51 15.15 26.33
N PRO A 281 1.58 15.14 27.30
CA PRO A 281 0.46 14.20 27.30
C PRO A 281 -0.39 14.35 26.03
N ALA A 282 -0.98 13.24 25.58
CA ALA A 282 -1.90 13.23 24.46
C ALA A 282 -3.01 14.29 24.63
N PRO A 283 -3.46 14.96 23.56
CA PRO A 283 -4.60 15.86 23.64
C PRO A 283 -5.80 15.13 24.26
N PRO A 284 -6.64 15.83 25.07
CA PRO A 284 -7.88 15.26 25.55
C PRO A 284 -8.74 14.81 24.35
N PRO A 285 -9.52 13.71 24.48
CA PRO A 285 -10.39 13.26 23.40
C PRO A 285 -11.33 14.41 23.00
N PRO A 286 -11.68 14.54 21.70
CA PRO A 286 -12.63 15.54 21.27
C PRO A 286 -13.92 15.40 22.10
N PRO A 287 -14.54 16.51 22.53
CA PRO A 287 -15.85 16.44 23.16
C PRO A 287 -16.82 15.71 22.21
N PRO A 288 -17.77 14.93 22.74
CA PRO A 288 -18.79 14.27 21.93
C PRO A 288 -19.43 15.30 20.98
N PRO A 289 -19.67 14.95 19.70
CA PRO A 289 -20.29 15.89 18.77
C PRO A 289 -21.61 16.38 19.36
N THR A 290 -21.67 17.68 19.67
CA THR A 290 -22.90 18.34 20.08
C THR A 290 -23.89 18.20 18.94
N GLN A 291 -25.07 17.64 19.23
CA GLN A 291 -26.17 17.58 18.27
C GLN A 291 -26.41 18.99 17.71
N PRO A 292 -26.49 19.17 16.38
CA PRO A 292 -26.69 20.49 15.81
C PRO A 292 -28.09 21.01 16.18
N THR A 293 -28.13 22.02 17.04
CA THR A 293 -29.33 22.81 17.27
C THR A 293 -29.60 23.63 16.01
N THR A 294 -30.64 23.27 15.27
CA THR A 294 -31.09 24.01 14.08
C THR A 294 -31.70 25.34 14.51
N THR A 295 -30.86 26.37 14.63
CA THR A 295 -31.32 27.76 14.67
C THR A 295 -31.07 28.35 13.29
N GLN A 296 -32.11 28.36 12.46
CA GLN A 296 -32.12 29.00 11.15
C GLN A 296 -32.05 30.53 11.37
N LEU A 297 -30.94 31.15 11.01
CA LEU A 297 -30.83 32.61 10.95
C LEU A 297 -31.24 33.11 9.55
N PRO A 298 -31.87 34.30 9.45
CA PRO A 298 -32.28 34.85 8.17
C PRO A 298 -31.08 35.32 7.36
N VAL A 299 -31.11 35.00 6.06
CA VAL A 299 -30.10 35.35 5.07
C VAL A 299 -30.26 36.82 4.67
N THR A 300 -29.23 37.62 4.87
CA THR A 300 -29.03 38.90 4.16
C THR A 300 -27.65 38.91 3.51
N ASN A 301 -27.66 39.05 2.18
CA ASN A 301 -26.51 39.08 1.29
C ASN A 301 -25.63 40.33 1.50
N LYS A 302 -24.31 40.17 1.57
CA LYS A 302 -23.35 40.81 0.65
C LYS A 302 -21.91 40.37 0.88
N ASN A 303 -21.25 40.07 -0.25
CA ASN A 303 -19.81 39.99 -0.49
C ASN A 303 -19.07 38.85 0.20
N ASP A 304 -18.81 37.76 -0.54
CA ASP A 304 -17.63 36.95 -0.23
C ASP A 304 -17.03 36.25 -1.44
N PHE A 305 -15.71 36.11 -1.38
CA PHE A 305 -14.83 35.56 -2.41
C PHE A 305 -15.26 34.16 -2.85
N SER A 306 -15.29 33.93 -4.16
CA SER A 306 -15.47 32.61 -4.75
C SER A 306 -14.22 31.76 -4.52
N ILE A 307 -14.16 31.07 -3.38
CA ILE A 307 -13.30 29.92 -3.19
C ILE A 307 -13.78 28.86 -4.18
N ILE A 308 -12.90 28.47 -5.11
CA ILE A 308 -13.07 27.28 -5.93
C ILE A 308 -13.21 26.11 -4.95
N LYS A 309 -14.44 25.67 -4.74
CA LYS A 309 -14.76 24.44 -4.03
C LYS A 309 -14.26 23.32 -4.93
N THR A 310 -13.00 22.92 -4.76
CA THR A 310 -12.49 21.68 -5.32
C THR A 310 -13.39 20.59 -4.75
N THR A 311 -14.30 20.12 -5.58
CA THR A 311 -15.19 19.04 -5.21
C THR A 311 -14.30 17.82 -5.22
N THR A 312 -13.77 17.45 -4.06
CA THR A 312 -13.07 16.18 -3.88
C THR A 312 -14.10 15.12 -4.24
N THR A 313 -13.99 14.55 -5.44
CA THR A 313 -14.76 13.38 -5.83
C THR A 313 -14.45 12.32 -4.79
N ALA A 314 -15.44 12.04 -3.93
CA ALA A 314 -15.38 10.93 -2.99
C ALA A 314 -14.93 9.70 -3.77
N GLN A 315 -13.80 9.10 -3.36
CA GLN A 315 -13.34 7.84 -3.92
C GLN A 315 -14.53 6.88 -3.85
N ALA A 316 -15.05 6.51 -5.03
CA ALA A 316 -16.27 5.74 -5.11
C ALA A 316 -16.03 4.41 -4.39
N THR A 317 -16.60 4.27 -3.20
CA THR A 317 -16.66 2.97 -2.55
C THR A 317 -17.42 2.03 -3.48
N VAL A 318 -16.97 0.78 -3.64
CA VAL A 318 -17.72 -0.20 -4.44
C VAL A 318 -19.10 -0.48 -3.83
N ALA A 319 -19.25 -0.22 -2.53
CA ALA A 319 -20.51 -0.28 -1.81
C ALA A 319 -21.57 0.61 -2.45
N GLY A 320 -22.79 0.10 -2.57
CA GLY A 320 -23.90 0.74 -3.26
C GLY A 320 -24.74 -0.25 -4.06
N THR A 321 -25.74 0.27 -4.76
CA THR A 321 -26.58 -0.54 -5.65
C THR A 321 -26.06 -0.45 -7.07
N TRP A 322 -25.84 -1.59 -7.71
CA TRP A 322 -25.40 -1.74 -9.08
C TRP A 322 -26.52 -2.41 -9.87
N VAL A 323 -26.82 -1.88 -11.05
CA VAL A 323 -27.94 -2.33 -11.89
C VAL A 323 -27.47 -2.49 -13.33
N GLY A 324 -27.88 -3.57 -13.98
CA GLY A 324 -27.66 -3.78 -15.39
C GLY A 324 -28.24 -5.10 -15.85
N THR A 325 -27.48 -5.83 -16.67
CA THR A 325 -27.97 -7.04 -17.35
C THR A 325 -26.98 -8.19 -17.29
N TRP A 326 -27.49 -9.41 -17.45
CA TRP A 326 -26.72 -10.65 -17.58
C TRP A 326 -27.22 -11.49 -18.76
N GLY A 327 -26.36 -12.38 -19.24
CA GLY A 327 -26.66 -13.37 -20.28
C GLY A 327 -25.91 -14.69 -20.05
N ASN A 328 -26.13 -15.67 -20.93
CA ASN A 328 -25.47 -16.98 -20.88
C ASN A 328 -24.20 -16.99 -21.74
N GLY A 329 -23.21 -17.79 -21.35
CA GLY A 329 -21.97 -17.94 -22.12
C GLY A 329 -21.20 -16.62 -22.26
N ASN A 330 -21.07 -16.11 -23.50
CA ASN A 330 -20.39 -14.84 -23.74
C ASN A 330 -21.32 -13.61 -23.74
N ASP A 331 -22.62 -13.81 -23.59
CA ASP A 331 -23.61 -12.73 -23.60
C ASP A 331 -23.73 -12.07 -22.22
N ASN A 332 -23.99 -10.76 -22.20
CA ASN A 332 -24.20 -9.95 -21.00
C ASN A 332 -25.61 -9.31 -20.95
N SER A 333 -26.54 -9.84 -21.74
CA SER A 333 -27.88 -9.30 -22.00
C SER A 333 -28.82 -10.47 -22.39
N PRO A 334 -30.16 -10.39 -22.24
CA PRO A 334 -30.96 -9.22 -21.86
C PRO A 334 -31.53 -9.24 -20.44
N ASN A 335 -31.17 -10.22 -19.61
CA ASN A 335 -31.86 -10.43 -18.34
C ASN A 335 -31.45 -9.37 -17.31
N PHE A 336 -32.41 -8.84 -16.55
CA PHE A 336 -32.12 -7.87 -15.48
C PHE A 336 -31.20 -8.48 -14.41
N TYR A 337 -30.26 -7.67 -13.92
CA TYR A 337 -29.32 -8.06 -12.86
C TYR A 337 -29.04 -6.88 -11.93
N SER A 338 -29.03 -7.10 -10.62
CA SER A 338 -28.68 -6.04 -9.66
C SER A 338 -28.05 -6.57 -8.38
N PHE A 339 -26.93 -5.95 -7.99
CA PHE A 339 -26.29 -6.16 -6.69
C PHE A 339 -26.50 -4.98 -5.76
N ARG A 340 -26.74 -5.25 -4.48
CA ARG A 340 -26.46 -4.30 -3.39
C ARG A 340 -25.25 -4.79 -2.62
N LEU A 341 -24.17 -4.02 -2.68
CA LEU A 341 -22.91 -4.28 -2.00
C LEU A 341 -22.84 -3.41 -0.74
N ASN A 342 -22.73 -4.03 0.43
CA ASN A 342 -22.64 -3.33 1.71
C ASN A 342 -21.17 -3.12 2.10
N ALA A 343 -20.88 -2.05 2.84
CA ALA A 343 -19.50 -1.70 3.21
C ALA A 343 -18.81 -2.73 4.13
N ASP A 344 -19.57 -3.64 4.73
CA ASP A 344 -19.08 -4.73 5.59
C ASP A 344 -18.65 -5.99 4.83
N GLY A 345 -18.70 -5.98 3.49
CA GLY A 345 -18.36 -7.13 2.66
C GLY A 345 -19.53 -8.08 2.38
N THR A 346 -20.74 -7.79 2.87
CA THR A 346 -21.94 -8.55 2.52
C THR A 346 -22.59 -8.05 1.23
N MET A 347 -23.34 -8.91 0.54
CA MET A 347 -24.08 -8.53 -0.67
C MET A 347 -25.48 -9.14 -0.74
N GLN A 348 -26.35 -8.49 -1.51
CA GLN A 348 -27.70 -8.97 -1.85
C GLN A 348 -27.92 -8.90 -3.36
N LEU A 349 -28.50 -9.95 -3.94
CA LEU A 349 -29.04 -9.92 -5.29
C LEU A 349 -30.49 -9.43 -5.22
N ILE A 350 -30.82 -8.46 -6.07
CA ILE A 350 -32.11 -7.77 -6.03
C ILE A 350 -32.82 -7.94 -7.38
N ASP A 351 -34.12 -8.25 -7.37
CA ASP A 351 -34.94 -8.34 -8.59
C ASP A 351 -35.34 -6.94 -9.12
N ALA A 352 -36.00 -6.89 -10.28
CA ALA A 352 -36.42 -5.64 -10.89
C ALA A 352 -37.46 -4.84 -10.05
N LYS A 353 -38.10 -5.49 -9.06
CA LYS A 353 -39.07 -4.90 -8.14
C LYS A 353 -38.44 -4.44 -6.82
N GLY A 354 -37.15 -4.70 -6.60
CA GLY A 354 -36.44 -4.34 -5.38
C GLY A 354 -36.44 -5.43 -4.30
N ASN A 355 -36.95 -6.63 -4.57
CA ASN A 355 -36.94 -7.73 -3.60
C ASN A 355 -35.58 -8.42 -3.57
N ILE A 356 -35.16 -8.87 -2.40
CA ILE A 356 -33.93 -9.65 -2.23
C ILE A 356 -34.20 -11.10 -2.64
N THR A 357 -33.44 -11.62 -3.61
CA THR A 357 -33.60 -12.99 -4.12
C THR A 357 -32.44 -13.91 -3.73
N ALA A 358 -31.28 -13.34 -3.42
CA ALA A 358 -30.12 -14.07 -2.90
C ALA A 358 -29.27 -13.17 -1.99
N SER A 359 -28.47 -13.79 -1.13
CA SER A 359 -27.53 -13.10 -0.24
C SER A 359 -26.18 -13.78 -0.27
N GLY A 360 -25.12 -13.04 0.04
CA GLY A 360 -23.76 -13.55 -0.04
C GLY A 360 -22.72 -12.61 0.52
N ASN A 361 -21.47 -12.87 0.18
CA ASN A 361 -20.32 -12.06 0.56
C ASN A 361 -19.49 -11.72 -0.67
N TYR A 362 -18.77 -10.60 -0.59
CA TYR A 362 -17.86 -10.16 -1.62
C TYR A 362 -16.55 -9.64 -1.02
N SER A 363 -15.51 -9.68 -1.84
CA SER A 363 -14.25 -8.97 -1.63
C SER A 363 -14.00 -8.04 -2.81
N PHE A 364 -13.45 -6.86 -2.52
CA PHE A 364 -13.09 -5.90 -3.55
C PHE A 364 -11.68 -5.41 -3.34
N THR A 365 -10.81 -5.64 -4.33
CA THR A 365 -9.40 -5.29 -4.24
C THR A 365 -8.88 -4.97 -5.64
N LYS A 366 -8.17 -3.85 -5.81
CA LYS A 366 -7.57 -3.42 -7.09
C LYS A 366 -8.58 -3.36 -8.26
N ASN A 367 -9.76 -2.77 -8.04
CA ASN A 367 -10.87 -2.72 -9.00
C ASN A 367 -11.45 -4.08 -9.41
N GLN A 368 -11.01 -5.17 -8.77
CA GLN A 368 -11.56 -6.49 -8.97
C GLN A 368 -12.54 -6.81 -7.85
N LEU A 369 -13.74 -7.22 -8.24
CA LEU A 369 -14.78 -7.69 -7.36
C LEU A 369 -14.86 -9.21 -7.49
N THR A 370 -14.77 -9.95 -6.38
CA THR A 370 -15.06 -11.38 -6.35
C THR A 370 -16.04 -11.68 -5.24
N GLY A 371 -16.84 -12.71 -5.39
CA GLY A 371 -17.78 -13.09 -4.35
C GLY A 371 -18.63 -14.29 -4.72
N SER A 372 -19.53 -14.63 -3.81
CA SER A 372 -20.52 -15.67 -4.02
C SER A 372 -21.83 -15.29 -3.33
N TYR A 373 -22.93 -15.82 -3.86
CA TYR A 373 -24.27 -15.65 -3.29
C TYR A 373 -25.08 -16.94 -3.43
N THR A 374 -26.03 -17.13 -2.52
CA THR A 374 -26.93 -18.28 -2.48
C THR A 374 -28.36 -17.80 -2.53
N TYR A 375 -29.14 -18.35 -3.47
CA TYR A 375 -30.58 -18.10 -3.52
C TYR A 375 -31.28 -18.76 -2.34
N THR A 376 -32.32 -18.14 -1.80
CA THR A 376 -33.00 -18.58 -0.56
C THR A 376 -33.44 -20.04 -0.56
N ASN A 377 -33.69 -20.65 -1.73
CA ASN A 377 -34.08 -22.06 -1.87
C ASN A 377 -33.35 -22.75 -3.03
N ALA A 378 -32.13 -22.33 -3.38
CA ALA A 378 -31.44 -22.82 -4.58
C ALA A 378 -29.91 -22.76 -4.45
N ASP A 379 -29.25 -23.04 -5.57
CA ASP A 379 -27.80 -23.18 -5.66
C ASP A 379 -27.03 -21.90 -5.30
N THR A 380 -25.76 -22.12 -4.93
CA THR A 380 -24.75 -21.07 -4.77
C THR A 380 -24.06 -20.80 -6.09
N TYR A 381 -23.85 -19.52 -6.38
CA TYR A 381 -23.13 -19.03 -7.54
C TYR A 381 -21.96 -18.16 -7.10
N SER A 382 -20.86 -18.21 -7.86
CA SER A 382 -19.71 -17.33 -7.68
C SER A 382 -19.60 -16.36 -8.84
N PHE A 383 -19.01 -15.20 -8.61
CA PHE A 383 -18.82 -14.16 -9.62
C PHE A 383 -17.46 -13.49 -9.49
N ALA A 384 -16.99 -12.95 -10.60
CA ALA A 384 -15.80 -12.11 -10.68
C ALA A 384 -16.08 -10.93 -11.62
N ALA A 385 -15.57 -9.75 -11.30
CA ALA A 385 -15.80 -8.54 -12.07
C ALA A 385 -14.62 -7.57 -12.01
N THR A 386 -14.57 -6.65 -12.96
CA THR A 386 -13.69 -5.48 -12.94
C THR A 386 -14.52 -4.21 -13.11
N ILE A 387 -14.18 -3.16 -12.35
CA ILE A 387 -14.75 -1.82 -12.51
C ILE A 387 -13.82 -1.01 -13.40
N ASP A 388 -14.35 -0.49 -14.51
CA ASP A 388 -13.60 0.38 -15.41
C ASP A 388 -13.62 1.86 -14.97
N VAL A 389 -12.87 2.68 -15.70
CA VAL A 389 -12.75 4.13 -15.44
C VAL A 389 -14.07 4.90 -15.62
N SER A 390 -15.08 4.30 -16.25
CA SER A 390 -16.40 4.89 -16.48
C SER A 390 -17.41 4.48 -15.40
N ASN A 391 -16.96 3.87 -14.29
CA ASN A 391 -17.81 3.27 -13.26
C ASN A 391 -18.78 2.23 -13.83
N ILE A 392 -18.36 1.48 -14.85
CA ILE A 392 -19.08 0.31 -15.36
C ILE A 392 -18.41 -0.93 -14.78
N MET A 393 -19.21 -1.80 -14.20
CA MET A 393 -18.77 -3.07 -13.65
C MET A 393 -19.10 -4.18 -14.65
N ASN A 394 -18.07 -4.81 -15.19
CA ASN A 394 -18.22 -5.93 -16.12
C ASN A 394 -17.70 -7.19 -15.46
N GLY A 395 -18.48 -8.27 -15.51
CA GLY A 395 -18.10 -9.51 -14.85
C GLY A 395 -18.66 -10.76 -15.48
N SER A 396 -18.35 -11.86 -14.84
CA SER A 396 -18.83 -13.19 -15.16
C SER A 396 -19.40 -13.86 -13.91
N TRP A 397 -20.18 -14.92 -14.12
CA TRP A 397 -20.76 -15.72 -13.06
C TRP A 397 -20.70 -17.21 -13.43
N GLY A 398 -20.79 -18.07 -12.42
CA GLY A 398 -20.79 -19.52 -12.58
C GLY A 398 -21.34 -20.25 -11.36
N GLN A 399 -21.66 -21.54 -11.52
CA GLN A 399 -22.23 -22.37 -10.45
C GLN A 399 -21.14 -22.85 -9.48
N GLY A 400 -21.47 -22.92 -8.19
CA GLY A 400 -20.54 -23.35 -7.15
C GLY A 400 -19.39 -22.37 -6.97
N SER A 401 -18.15 -22.87 -7.03
CA SER A 401 -16.93 -22.07 -6.92
C SER A 401 -16.43 -21.49 -8.25
N ASN A 402 -17.06 -21.85 -9.38
CA ASN A 402 -16.67 -21.36 -10.69
C ASN A 402 -17.28 -19.97 -10.92
N SER A 403 -16.49 -19.01 -11.42
CA SER A 403 -16.94 -17.64 -11.69
C SER A 403 -17.07 -17.32 -13.18
N THR A 404 -16.83 -18.27 -14.10
CA THR A 404 -16.72 -18.00 -15.54
C THR A 404 -17.59 -18.88 -16.45
N ASN A 405 -18.15 -19.98 -15.94
CA ASN A 405 -18.84 -20.97 -16.77
C ASN A 405 -20.35 -20.75 -16.98
N GLY A 406 -20.97 -19.79 -16.28
CA GLY A 406 -22.40 -19.49 -16.40
C GLY A 406 -22.70 -18.45 -17.48
N GLY A 407 -22.04 -17.29 -17.40
CA GLY A 407 -22.22 -16.22 -18.37
C GLY A 407 -21.54 -14.91 -18.00
N LYS A 408 -21.88 -13.83 -18.72
CA LYS A 408 -21.36 -12.48 -18.47
C LYS A 408 -22.46 -11.53 -17.99
N TRP A 409 -22.04 -10.41 -17.40
CA TRP A 409 -22.93 -9.34 -16.99
C TRP A 409 -22.23 -7.98 -17.05
N THR A 410 -23.03 -6.92 -17.13
CA THR A 410 -22.57 -5.53 -17.07
C THR A 410 -23.53 -4.72 -16.20
N MET A 411 -23.00 -3.86 -15.33
CA MET A 411 -23.79 -3.02 -14.43
C MET A 411 -23.22 -1.61 -14.31
N ARG A 412 -24.08 -0.66 -13.95
CA ARG A 412 -23.72 0.69 -13.55
C ARG A 412 -24.19 0.94 -12.12
N LYS A 413 -23.46 1.76 -11.38
CA LYS A 413 -23.87 2.21 -10.05
C LYS A 413 -25.11 3.10 -10.19
N LYS A 414 -26.16 2.82 -9.42
CA LYS A 414 -27.42 3.56 -9.39
C LYS A 414 -27.31 4.82 -8.54
#